data_AF-A0A930N3Q8-F1
#
_entry.id   AF-A0A930N3Q8-F1
#
_cell.length_a   1.000
_cell.length_b   1.000
_cell.length_c   1.000
_cell.angle_alpha   90.00
_cell.angle_beta   90.00
_cell.angle_gamma   90.00
#
_symmetry.space_group_name_H-M   'P 1'
#
loop_
_entity.id
_entity.type
_entity.pdbx_description
1 polymer ?
#
loop_
_entity_poly.entity_id
_entity_poly.type
_entity_poly.pdbx_seq_one_letter_code
_entity_poly.pdbx_strand_id
1 'polypeptide(L)' 'MSYLKFDRRLMANLDESTQREYIRTNRKGAYCCSSIVGCNTRKYHGILVIPVPELSENNHVLLSSLDLTIVQ' A
#
# COMPACT_ATOMS: atom_id res chain seq x y z
N MET A 1 -5.50 -3.23 -27.94
CA MET A 1 -5.76 -2.03 -27.12
C MET A 1 -5.45 -2.37 -25.67
N SER A 2 -4.62 -1.59 -24.97
CA SER A 2 -4.43 -1.77 -23.52
C SER A 2 -5.52 -1.01 -22.78
N TYR A 3 -6.29 -1.69 -21.94
CA TYR A 3 -7.39 -1.09 -21.15
C TYR A 3 -6.90 -0.21 -20.00
N LEU A 4 -5.66 -0.42 -19.54
CA LEU A 4 -4.97 0.47 -18.61
C LEU A 4 -3.82 1.17 -19.33
N LYS A 5 -3.80 2.51 -19.29
CA LYS A 5 -2.68 3.32 -19.75
C LYS A 5 -2.40 4.41 -18.74
N PHE A 6 -1.17 4.44 -18.25
CA PHE A 6 -0.64 5.49 -17.39
C PHE A 6 0.46 6.18 -18.16
N ASP A 7 0.30 7.48 -18.43
CA ASP A 7 1.30 8.26 -19.15
C ASP A 7 2.26 8.95 -18.16
N ARG A 8 3.38 9.45 -18.68
CA ARG A 8 4.38 10.13 -17.85
C ARG A 8 3.79 11.34 -17.12
N ARG A 9 2.87 12.07 -17.76
CA ARG A 9 2.25 13.27 -17.18
C ARG A 9 1.47 12.91 -15.91
N LEU A 10 0.64 11.88 -15.97
CA LEU A 10 -0.07 11.35 -14.81
C LEU A 10 0.90 10.86 -13.73
N MET A 11 1.93 10.09 -14.12
CA MET A 11 2.89 9.53 -13.15
C MET A 11 3.71 10.61 -12.44
N ALA A 12 3.96 11.74 -13.10
CA ALA A 12 4.68 12.87 -12.52
C ALA A 12 3.80 13.78 -11.65
N ASN A 13 2.46 13.74 -11.81
CA ASN A 13 1.53 14.52 -11.00
C ASN A 13 1.17 13.73 -9.73
N LEU A 14 1.68 14.17 -8.58
CA LEU A 14 1.46 13.49 -7.31
C LEU A 14 -0.02 13.48 -6.90
N ASP A 15 -0.74 14.59 -7.12
CA ASP A 15 -2.15 14.71 -6.75
C ASP A 15 -3.02 13.76 -7.56
N GLU A 16 -2.73 13.56 -8.85
CA GLU A 16 -3.49 12.62 -9.69
C GLU A 16 -3.07 11.16 -9.49
N SER A 17 -1.76 10.91 -9.36
CA SER A 17 -1.22 9.55 -9.24
C SER A 17 -1.55 8.89 -7.90
N THR A 18 -1.65 9.65 -6.81
CA THR A 18 -2.02 9.12 -5.49
C THR A 18 -3.49 8.72 -5.37
N GLN A 19 -4.36 9.19 -6.26
CA GLN A 19 -5.78 8.79 -6.30
C GLN A 19 -6.01 7.43 -6.98
N ARG A 20 -4.96 6.85 -7.58
CA ARG A 20 -5.02 5.57 -8.27
C ARG A 20 -4.27 4.55 -7.45
N GLU A 21 -4.95 3.48 -7.07
CA GLU A 21 -4.43 2.47 -6.15
C GLU A 21 -4.50 1.09 -6.81
N TYR A 22 -3.68 0.18 -6.30
CA TYR A 22 -3.77 -1.24 -6.61
C TYR A 22 -3.95 -2.04 -5.33
N ILE A 23 -4.66 -3.17 -5.45
CA ILE A 23 -4.78 -4.17 -4.39
C ILE A 23 -4.54 -5.55 -4.99
N ARG A 24 -3.69 -6.33 -4.33
CA ARG A 24 -3.43 -7.73 -4.67
C ARG A 24 -3.62 -8.57 -3.43
N THR A 25 -4.46 -9.59 -3.52
CA THR A 25 -4.72 -10.53 -2.42
C THR A 25 -4.10 -11.90 -2.74
N ASN A 26 -3.80 -12.68 -1.71
CA ASN A 26 -3.29 -14.06 -1.87
C ASN A 26 -4.36 -15.14 -1.66
N ARG A 27 -5.65 -14.77 -1.59
CA ARG A 27 -6.79 -15.64 -1.26
C ARG A 27 -6.72 -16.36 0.10
N LYS A 28 -5.74 -16.01 0.96
CA LYS A 28 -5.56 -16.55 2.31
C LYS A 28 -5.66 -15.45 3.38
N GLY A 29 -6.31 -14.33 3.05
CA GLY A 29 -6.49 -13.19 3.95
C GLY A 29 -5.37 -12.14 3.92
N ALA A 30 -4.25 -12.41 3.26
CA ALA A 30 -3.21 -11.39 3.09
C ALA A 30 -3.43 -10.52 1.84
N TYR A 31 -2.96 -9.28 1.92
CA TYR A 31 -2.98 -8.36 0.81
C TYR A 31 -1.75 -7.44 0.76
N CYS A 32 -1.56 -6.88 -0.43
CA CYS A 32 -0.63 -5.81 -0.74
C CYS A 32 -1.43 -4.69 -1.41
N CYS A 33 -1.38 -3.47 -0.89
CA CYS A 33 -1.98 -2.31 -1.53
C CYS A 33 -1.16 -1.02 -1.30
N SER A 34 -1.18 -0.15 -2.31
CA SER A 34 -0.61 1.19 -2.28
C SER A 34 -1.16 2.00 -3.45
N SER A 35 -0.78 3.28 -3.54
CA SER A 35 -0.98 4.02 -4.79
C SER A 35 -0.10 3.45 -5.91
N ILE A 36 -0.43 3.74 -7.17
CA ILE A 36 0.37 3.30 -8.32
C ILE A 36 1.81 3.87 -8.33
N VAL A 37 2.08 4.91 -7.52
CA VAL A 37 3.41 5.49 -7.30
C VAL A 37 4.05 5.05 -5.98
N GLY A 38 3.43 4.13 -5.25
CA GLY A 38 3.99 3.56 -4.00
C GLY A 38 3.90 4.47 -2.78
N CYS A 39 3.03 5.48 -2.81
CA CYS A 39 2.83 6.38 -1.69
C CYS A 39 1.74 5.87 -0.73
N ASN A 40 2.05 5.90 0.57
CA ASN A 40 1.12 5.50 1.62
C ASN A 40 0.27 6.71 2.08
N THR A 41 -0.79 7.02 1.32
CA THR A 41 -1.71 8.16 1.60
C THR A 41 -2.96 7.77 2.40
N ARG A 42 -3.15 6.48 2.68
CA ARG A 42 -4.34 5.93 3.37
C ARG A 42 -3.92 4.97 4.47
N LYS A 43 -4.75 4.85 5.52
CA LYS A 43 -4.50 3.98 6.68
C LYS A 43 -4.44 2.49 6.33
N TYR A 44 -5.11 2.08 5.26
CA TYR A 44 -5.14 0.69 4.81
C TYR A 44 -3.97 0.33 3.89
N HIS A 45 -3.12 1.29 3.48
CA HIS A 45 -1.96 0.97 2.64
C HIS A 45 -0.94 0.12 3.40
N GLY A 46 -0.45 -0.91 2.73
CA GLY A 46 0.52 -1.83 3.30
C GLY A 46 0.99 -2.83 2.25
N ILE A 47 2.30 -3.03 2.17
CA ILE A 47 2.90 -3.91 1.16
C ILE A 47 2.75 -5.39 1.55
N LEU A 48 2.88 -5.71 2.84
CA LEU A 48 2.72 -7.06 3.38
C LEU A 48 1.78 -7.02 4.58
N VAL A 49 0.48 -7.10 4.32
CA VAL A 49 -0.55 -7.13 5.35
C VAL A 49 -1.09 -8.55 5.47
N ILE A 50 -0.94 -9.16 6.65
CA ILE A 50 -1.30 -10.57 6.89
C ILE A 50 -2.08 -10.74 8.21
N PRO A 51 -2.95 -11.75 8.32
CA PRO A 51 -3.48 -12.16 9.61
C PRO A 51 -2.36 -12.79 10.44
N VAL A 52 -2.29 -12.43 11.74
CA VAL A 52 -1.38 -13.05 12.71
C VAL A 52 -2.20 -13.42 13.95
N PRO A 53 -2.83 -14.63 13.97
CA PRO A 53 -3.79 -15.04 15.00
C PRO A 53 -3.27 -14.95 16.43
N GLU A 54 -1.95 -15.06 16.61
CA GLU A 54 -1.28 -15.00 17.91
C GLU A 54 -1.23 -13.59 18.51
N LEU A 55 -1.37 -12.54 17.68
CA LEU A 55 -1.32 -11.14 18.11
C LEU A 55 -2.70 -10.54 18.29
N SER A 56 -3.60 -10.70 17.31
CA SER A 56 -4.99 -10.25 17.39
C SER A 56 -5.84 -10.82 16.24
N GLU A 57 -7.15 -10.60 16.31
CA GLU A 57 -8.09 -10.91 15.21
C GLU A 57 -7.91 -9.99 13.99
N ASN A 58 -7.11 -8.92 14.10
CA ASN A 58 -6.89 -7.98 13.02
C ASN A 58 -5.75 -8.42 12.10
N ASN A 59 -5.72 -7.82 10.90
CA ASN A 59 -4.56 -7.91 10.02
C ASN A 59 -3.44 -6.96 10.48
N HIS A 60 -2.20 -7.40 10.31
CA HIS A 60 -1.00 -6.67 10.72
C HIS A 60 -0.11 -6.37 9.51
N VAL A 61 0.51 -5.19 9.51
CA VAL A 61 1.53 -4.82 8.51
C VAL A 61 2.88 -5.34 9.00
N LEU A 62 3.52 -6.23 8.22
CA LEU A 62 4.87 -6.67 8.51
C LEU A 62 5.89 -5.67 7.97
N LEU A 63 6.78 -5.22 8.85
CA LEU A 63 7.88 -4.31 8.52
C LEU A 63 9.20 -5.05 8.64
N SER A 64 10.10 -4.82 7.68
CA SER A 64 11.48 -5.34 7.77
C SER A 64 12.32 -4.60 8.81
N SER A 65 12.08 -3.31 8.95
CA SER A 65 12.81 -2.39 9.82
C SER A 65 11.93 -1.19 10.13
N LEU A 66 12.14 -0.59 11.30
CA LEU A 66 11.46 0.62 11.73
C LEU A 66 12.52 1.58 12.27
N ASP A 67 12.56 2.78 11.70
CA ASP A 67 13.39 3.88 12.18
C ASP A 67 12.48 4.97 12.75
N LEU A 68 12.66 5.29 14.03
CA LEU A 68 11.80 6.20 14.77
C LEU A 68 12.59 7.47 15.12
N THR A 69 12.02 8.63 14.78
CA THR A 69 12.52 9.92 15.26
C THR A 69 11.51 10.54 16.21
N ILE A 70 11.98 10.94 17.39
CA ILE A 70 11.17 11.70 18.35
C ILE A 70 11.40 13.18 18.06
N VAL A 71 10.34 13.91 17.74
CA VAL A 71 10.36 15.37 17.55
C VAL A 71 9.69 15.99 18.79
N GLN A 72 10.38 16.91 19.45
CA GLN A 72 9.92 17.63 20.64
C GLN A 72 9.59 19.09 20.30
#